data_AF-A0A377K9I2-F1
#
_entry.id   AF-A0A377K9I2-F1
#
_cell.length_a   1.000
_cell.length_b   1.000
_cell.length_c   1.000
_cell.angle_alpha   90.00
_cell.angle_beta   90.00
_cell.angle_gamma   90.00
#
_symmetry.space_group_name_H-M   'P 1'
#
loop_
_entity.id
_entity.type
_entity.pdbx_description
1 polymer ?
#
loop_
_entity_poly.entity_id
_entity_poly.type
_entity_poly.pdbx_seq_one_letter_code
_entity_poly.pdbx_strand_id
1 'polypeptide(L)'
;MKKVLTLSLLALCVSHSAVAANYTFNNDNIALSFDDTNSTIVLKDRRTNHPITPQELFFLTLPDETKIHTADFKIKHIKKQDNAIVIDFTRPDFNVTVQLNLVKGKYASIDYTIAAVGQPRDVAKITFFPTKKQFQAPYVDGAITSSPIIADSFFILPNKPIVNTYAYEATTNLNVELKTPIQPETPVSFTTWFGTFPETSQLRRSVNQFINAVRPRPYKPYLHYNSWMDIGFFTPYTEQDVLGRMDEWNKEFISGRGVALDAFLLDDGWDDLTGRWLFGPAFSNGFSKVREKADSLHSSVGLWLSPWGGYNKPRDVRVSHAKEYGFETVDGKLALSGANYFKNFNEQIINLIKNEHITSFKLDGMGNASSHIKGSPFRLGF
;
A
#
# COMPACT_ATOMS: atom_id res chain seq x y z
N MET A 1 53.97 -50.81 33.64
CA MET A 1 54.17 -50.28 32.28
C MET A 1 52.94 -49.46 31.88
N LYS A 2 53.08 -48.15 31.77
CA LYS A 2 52.01 -47.18 31.47
C LYS A 2 51.70 -47.21 29.97
N LYS A 3 50.43 -47.36 29.58
CA LYS A 3 49.97 -47.12 28.20
C LYS A 3 49.64 -45.63 28.07
N VAL A 4 50.37 -44.95 27.20
CA VAL A 4 50.20 -43.53 26.86
C VAL A 4 49.08 -43.43 25.81
N LEU A 5 48.05 -42.65 26.11
CA LEU A 5 47.08 -42.16 25.14
C LEU A 5 47.72 -41.00 24.37
N THR A 6 47.84 -41.12 23.04
CA THR A 6 48.24 -40.01 22.18
C THR A 6 46.97 -39.36 21.64
N LEU A 7 46.64 -38.18 22.15
CA LEU A 7 45.56 -37.33 21.64
C LEU A 7 46.14 -36.47 20.52
N SER A 8 45.73 -36.71 19.27
CA SER A 8 46.09 -35.86 18.14
C SER A 8 45.07 -34.72 18.02
N LEU A 9 45.48 -33.51 18.42
CA LEU A 9 44.73 -32.29 18.20
C LEU A 9 44.93 -31.86 16.73
N LEU A 10 43.93 -32.08 15.88
CA LEU A 10 43.94 -31.56 14.50
C LEU A 10 43.29 -30.18 14.50
N ALA A 11 44.12 -29.14 14.45
CA ALA A 11 43.66 -27.77 14.24
C ALA A 11 43.23 -27.60 12.77
N LEU A 12 41.92 -27.54 12.52
CA LEU A 12 41.38 -27.12 11.22
C LEU A 12 41.47 -25.59 11.12
N CYS A 13 42.42 -25.10 10.34
CA CYS A 13 42.36 -23.75 9.79
C CYS A 13 41.25 -23.71 8.72
N VAL A 14 40.06 -23.22 9.07
CA VAL A 14 39.00 -22.94 8.09
C VAL A 14 39.29 -21.60 7.44
N SER A 15 39.94 -21.64 6.28
CA SER A 15 39.98 -20.49 5.36
C SER A 15 38.55 -20.10 4.98
N HIS A 16 38.15 -18.86 5.27
CA HIS A 16 36.88 -18.28 4.80
C HIS A 16 36.97 -17.97 3.31
N SER A 17 36.94 -19.00 2.48
CA SER A 17 36.48 -18.88 1.10
C SER A 17 34.95 -18.96 1.16
N ALA A 18 34.26 -17.84 0.94
CA ALA A 18 32.81 -17.81 0.84
C ALA A 18 32.38 -18.76 -0.30
N VAL A 19 31.84 -19.92 0.06
CA VAL A 19 31.29 -20.88 -0.89
C VAL A 19 29.99 -20.26 -1.40
N ALA A 20 29.88 -20.08 -2.71
CA ALA A 20 28.65 -19.69 -3.38
C ALA A 20 27.45 -20.50 -2.85
N ALA A 21 26.47 -19.82 -2.29
CA ALA A 21 25.32 -20.45 -1.65
C ALA A 21 24.08 -20.33 -2.54
N ASN A 22 23.44 -21.47 -2.80
CA ASN A 22 22.11 -21.53 -3.39
C ASN A 22 21.08 -21.68 -2.29
N TYR A 23 20.19 -20.70 -2.18
CA TYR A 23 19.12 -20.68 -1.20
C TYR A 23 17.83 -21.11 -1.88
N THR A 24 17.10 -22.08 -1.33
CA THR A 24 15.83 -22.56 -1.90
C THR A 24 14.80 -22.78 -0.81
N PHE A 25 13.56 -22.35 -1.07
CA PHE A 25 12.41 -22.45 -0.17
C PHE A 25 11.16 -22.73 -0.97
N ASN A 26 10.22 -23.46 -0.37
CA ASN A 26 8.96 -23.80 -1.03
C ASN A 26 7.80 -23.59 -0.08
N ASN A 27 6.68 -23.09 -0.61
CA ASN A 27 5.36 -23.24 -0.02
C ASN A 27 4.53 -24.19 -0.89
N ASP A 28 3.23 -24.38 -0.62
CA ASP A 28 2.39 -25.33 -1.35
C ASP A 28 2.39 -25.11 -2.87
N ASN A 29 2.49 -23.86 -3.32
CA ASN A 29 2.30 -23.46 -4.72
C ASN A 29 3.54 -22.90 -5.40
N ILE A 30 4.45 -22.28 -4.66
CA ILE A 30 5.59 -21.53 -5.19
C ILE A 30 6.88 -22.05 -4.57
N ALA A 31 7.84 -22.37 -5.43
CA ALA A 31 9.24 -22.54 -5.11
C ALA A 31 9.98 -21.25 -5.39
N LEU A 32 10.82 -20.81 -4.47
CA LEU A 32 11.66 -19.62 -4.55
C LEU A 32 13.11 -20.04 -4.37
N SER A 33 13.97 -19.68 -5.32
CA SER A 33 15.42 -19.86 -5.20
C SER A 33 16.16 -18.57 -5.44
N PHE A 34 17.26 -18.38 -4.71
CA PHE A 34 18.23 -17.30 -4.90
C PHE A 34 19.64 -17.87 -5.02
N ASP A 35 20.33 -17.55 -6.09
CA ASP A 35 21.74 -17.85 -6.33
C ASP A 35 22.57 -16.61 -6.04
N ASP A 36 23.36 -16.66 -4.97
CA ASP A 36 24.27 -15.60 -4.53
C ASP A 36 25.28 -15.22 -5.62
N THR A 37 25.84 -16.22 -6.30
CA THR A 37 26.92 -16.05 -7.29
C THR A 37 26.56 -15.08 -8.39
N ASN A 38 25.34 -15.23 -8.91
CA ASN A 38 24.85 -14.46 -10.04
C ASN A 38 23.79 -13.43 -9.61
N SER A 39 23.49 -13.34 -8.30
CA SER A 39 22.38 -12.53 -7.76
C SER A 39 21.04 -12.80 -8.48
N THR A 40 20.79 -14.06 -8.85
CA THR A 40 19.60 -14.44 -9.62
C THR A 40 18.52 -15.03 -8.75
N ILE A 41 17.26 -14.70 -9.06
CA ILE A 41 16.09 -15.30 -8.43
C ILE A 41 15.35 -16.16 -9.45
N VAL A 42 14.77 -17.25 -8.99
CA VAL A 42 13.72 -17.96 -9.73
C VAL A 42 12.53 -18.16 -8.81
N LEU A 43 11.37 -17.72 -9.27
CA LEU A 43 10.08 -18.15 -8.72
C LEU A 43 9.53 -19.22 -9.67
N LYS A 44 9.04 -20.33 -9.13
CA LYS A 44 8.54 -21.44 -9.94
C LYS A 44 7.20 -21.92 -9.40
N ASP A 45 6.20 -21.99 -10.27
CA ASP A 45 4.94 -22.63 -9.94
C ASP A 45 5.18 -24.13 -9.79
N ARG A 46 4.89 -24.66 -8.59
CA ARG A 46 5.13 -26.06 -8.26
C ARG A 46 4.18 -27.01 -8.97
N ARG A 47 3.06 -26.53 -9.50
CA ARG A 47 2.08 -27.35 -10.22
C ARG A 47 2.45 -27.52 -11.69
N THR A 48 2.78 -26.42 -12.37
CA THR A 48 3.08 -26.40 -13.81
C THR A 48 4.57 -26.54 -14.10
N ASN A 49 5.42 -26.38 -13.09
CA ASN A 49 6.87 -26.23 -13.23
C ASN A 49 7.31 -24.99 -14.06
N HIS A 50 6.40 -24.05 -14.36
CA HIS A 50 6.76 -22.84 -15.08
C HIS A 50 7.53 -21.88 -14.17
N PRO A 51 8.76 -21.45 -14.56
CA PRO A 51 9.49 -20.42 -13.85
C PRO A 51 9.12 -19.02 -14.33
N ILE A 52 9.19 -18.05 -13.42
CA ILE A 52 9.31 -16.63 -13.71
C ILE A 52 10.62 -16.12 -13.10
N THR A 53 11.47 -15.56 -13.95
CA THR A 53 12.85 -15.20 -13.63
C THR A 53 13.10 -13.75 -14.05
N PRO A 54 13.57 -12.87 -13.16
CA PRO A 54 13.99 -11.53 -13.53
C PRO A 54 15.34 -11.55 -14.26
N GLN A 55 15.57 -10.54 -15.10
CA GLN A 55 16.89 -10.22 -15.66
C GLN A 55 17.81 -9.69 -14.56
N GLU A 56 17.27 -8.86 -13.67
CA GLU A 56 17.90 -8.32 -12.47
C GLU A 56 16.81 -7.98 -11.43
N LEU A 57 17.16 -7.80 -10.16
CA LEU A 57 16.17 -7.61 -9.09
C LEU A 57 15.47 -6.26 -9.16
N PHE A 58 16.26 -5.23 -9.44
CA PHE A 58 15.83 -3.86 -9.58
C PHE A 58 16.87 -3.06 -10.38
N PHE A 59 16.46 -1.91 -10.91
CA PHE A 59 17.41 -0.87 -11.31
C PHE A 59 16.83 0.50 -11.04
N LEU A 60 17.71 1.48 -10.87
CA LEU A 60 17.34 2.88 -10.67
C LEU A 60 17.62 3.64 -11.97
N THR A 61 16.66 4.42 -12.44
CA THR A 61 16.88 5.39 -13.53
C THR A 61 17.02 6.77 -12.89
N LEU A 62 18.17 7.41 -13.13
CA LEU A 62 18.48 8.75 -12.70
C LEU A 62 17.78 9.79 -13.61
N PRO A 63 17.69 11.07 -13.20
CA PRO A 63 17.04 12.12 -14.00
C PRO A 63 17.66 12.37 -15.38
N ASP A 64 18.92 11.99 -15.59
CA ASP A 64 19.62 12.07 -16.88
C ASP A 64 19.46 10.80 -17.74
N GLU A 65 18.52 9.92 -17.37
CA GLU A 65 18.24 8.62 -17.98
C GLU A 65 19.34 7.55 -17.77
N THR A 66 20.42 7.87 -17.05
CA THR A 66 21.43 6.89 -16.66
C THR A 66 20.81 5.82 -15.76
N LYS A 67 21.16 4.55 -15.99
CA LYS A 67 20.68 3.42 -15.18
C LYS A 67 21.76 2.94 -14.22
N ILE A 68 21.38 2.75 -12.96
CA ILE A 68 22.16 2.01 -11.96
C ILE A 68 21.51 0.63 -11.83
N HIS A 69 22.19 -0.39 -12.31
CA HIS A 69 21.73 -1.77 -12.33
C HIS A 69 22.00 -2.48 -11.00
N THR A 70 21.31 -3.59 -10.72
CA THR A 70 21.58 -4.41 -9.52
C THR A 70 23.05 -4.82 -9.44
N ALA A 71 23.68 -5.12 -10.58
CA ALA A 71 25.09 -5.51 -10.68
C ALA A 71 26.09 -4.40 -10.28
N ASP A 72 25.65 -3.13 -10.24
CA ASP A 72 26.48 -2.01 -9.77
C ASP A 72 26.54 -1.91 -8.25
N PHE A 73 25.78 -2.74 -7.53
CA PHE A 73 25.79 -2.83 -6.08
C PHE A 73 26.62 -4.03 -5.61
N LYS A 74 27.23 -3.90 -4.44
CA LYS A 74 27.86 -5.02 -3.74
C LYS A 74 26.86 -5.62 -2.76
N ILE A 75 26.79 -6.95 -2.71
CA ILE A 75 26.09 -7.63 -1.62
C ILE A 75 26.91 -7.48 -0.34
N LYS A 76 26.33 -6.82 0.67
CA LYS A 76 26.91 -6.63 2.00
C LYS A 76 26.56 -7.79 2.93
N HIS A 77 25.32 -8.27 2.86
CA HIS A 77 24.82 -9.32 3.72
C HIS A 77 23.72 -10.13 3.04
N ILE A 78 23.70 -11.43 3.30
CA ILE A 78 22.57 -12.31 2.99
C ILE A 78 22.17 -13.01 4.28
N LYS A 79 20.89 -12.89 4.64
CA LYS A 79 20.30 -13.55 5.81
C LYS A 79 19.19 -14.47 5.38
N LYS A 80 19.37 -15.77 5.64
CA LYS A 80 18.29 -16.75 5.60
C LYS A 80 17.48 -16.69 6.90
N GLN A 81 16.17 -16.63 6.77
CA GLN A 81 15.16 -16.77 7.83
C GLN A 81 14.24 -17.94 7.46
N ASP A 82 13.34 -18.35 8.36
CA ASP A 82 12.49 -19.53 8.16
C ASP A 82 11.69 -19.49 6.85
N ASN A 83 11.09 -18.33 6.53
CA ASN A 83 10.26 -18.12 5.33
C ASN A 83 10.75 -16.96 4.46
N ALA A 84 11.99 -16.48 4.68
CA ALA A 84 12.50 -15.34 3.93
C ALA A 84 14.01 -15.37 3.67
N ILE A 85 14.43 -14.67 2.63
CA ILE A 85 15.83 -14.34 2.35
C ILE A 85 15.93 -12.81 2.32
N VAL A 86 16.78 -12.23 3.15
CA VAL A 86 17.07 -10.79 3.14
C VAL A 86 18.43 -10.59 2.50
N ILE A 87 18.52 -9.71 1.51
CA ILE A 87 19.74 -9.40 0.78
C ILE A 87 19.96 -7.89 0.88
N ASP A 88 21.07 -7.50 1.48
CA ASP A 88 21.47 -6.09 1.61
C ASP A 88 22.49 -5.75 0.53
N PHE A 89 22.10 -4.90 -0.41
CA PHE A 89 22.93 -4.32 -1.45
C PHE A 89 23.43 -2.93 -1.01
N THR A 90 24.69 -2.63 -1.31
CA THR A 90 25.30 -1.35 -0.97
C THR A 90 26.12 -0.77 -2.13
N ARG A 91 26.06 0.54 -2.28
CA ARG A 91 26.81 1.38 -3.22
C ARG A 91 27.12 2.71 -2.52
N PRO A 92 28.11 3.51 -2.96
CA PRO A 92 28.44 4.78 -2.29
C PRO A 92 27.28 5.78 -2.14
N ASP A 93 26.25 5.71 -2.98
CA ASP A 93 25.10 6.63 -3.03
C ASP A 93 23.79 6.03 -2.51
N PHE A 94 23.65 4.69 -2.49
CA PHE A 94 22.42 4.00 -2.09
C PHE A 94 22.67 2.69 -1.32
N ASN A 95 21.77 2.40 -0.38
CA ASN A 95 21.58 1.07 0.18
C ASN A 95 20.21 0.53 -0.26
N VAL A 96 20.16 -0.74 -0.66
CA VAL A 96 18.93 -1.42 -1.05
C VAL A 96 18.82 -2.75 -0.33
N THR A 97 17.76 -2.94 0.45
CA THR A 97 17.41 -4.24 1.03
C THR A 97 16.33 -4.88 0.17
N VAL A 98 16.58 -6.10 -0.30
CA VAL A 98 15.60 -6.95 -1.00
C VAL A 98 15.26 -8.13 -0.11
N GLN A 99 14.00 -8.27 0.26
CA GLN A 99 13.51 -9.39 1.07
C GLN A 99 12.57 -10.26 0.25
N LEU A 100 12.92 -11.52 0.11
CA LEU A 100 12.19 -12.55 -0.63
C LEU A 100 11.40 -13.38 0.36
N ASN A 101 10.08 -13.43 0.25
CA ASN A 101 9.21 -14.06 1.24
C ASN A 101 8.35 -15.15 0.63
N LEU A 102 8.07 -16.20 1.43
CA LEU A 102 6.94 -17.09 1.24
C LEU A 102 5.83 -16.72 2.22
N VAL A 103 4.62 -16.50 1.72
CA VAL A 103 3.54 -15.84 2.46
C VAL A 103 2.26 -16.66 2.39
N LYS A 104 1.61 -16.83 3.55
CA LYS A 104 0.33 -17.55 3.73
C LYS A 104 0.29 -18.95 3.08
N GLY A 105 1.42 -19.65 3.04
CA GLY A 105 1.54 -21.03 2.55
C GLY A 105 1.35 -21.22 1.03
N LYS A 106 0.99 -20.18 0.27
CA LYS A 106 0.61 -20.31 -1.16
C LYS A 106 1.11 -19.18 -2.06
N TYR A 107 1.65 -18.10 -1.49
CA TYR A 107 2.06 -16.90 -2.21
C TYR A 107 3.51 -16.56 -1.93
N ALA A 108 4.09 -15.68 -2.73
CA ALA A 108 5.40 -15.10 -2.45
C ALA A 108 5.29 -13.57 -2.49
N SER A 109 6.21 -12.89 -1.81
CA SER A 109 6.40 -11.45 -1.99
C SER A 109 7.87 -11.10 -2.11
N ILE A 110 8.15 -9.99 -2.77
CA ILE A 110 9.46 -9.35 -2.77
C ILE A 110 9.27 -7.94 -2.23
N ASP A 111 9.89 -7.67 -1.09
CA ASP A 111 9.94 -6.34 -0.49
C ASP A 111 11.25 -5.66 -0.89
N TYR A 112 11.17 -4.39 -1.25
CA TYR A 112 12.29 -3.54 -1.61
C TYR A 112 12.31 -2.34 -0.67
N THR A 113 13.44 -2.07 -0.04
CA THR A 113 13.67 -0.88 0.78
C THR A 113 14.90 -0.16 0.26
N ILE A 114 14.75 1.10 -0.20
CA ILE A 114 15.83 1.90 -0.79
C ILE A 114 16.06 3.15 0.06
N ALA A 115 17.30 3.36 0.49
CA ALA A 115 17.77 4.55 1.18
C ALA A 115 18.93 5.20 0.42
N ALA A 116 19.00 6.53 0.42
CA ALA A 116 20.19 7.24 -0.03
C ALA A 116 21.29 7.19 1.04
N VAL A 117 22.54 7.38 0.65
CA VAL A 117 23.69 7.41 1.58
C VAL A 117 24.24 8.83 1.69
N GLY A 118 24.33 9.31 2.93
CA GLY A 118 24.93 10.60 3.30
C GLY A 118 24.07 11.83 2.99
N GLN A 119 23.52 11.93 1.79
CA GLN A 119 22.70 13.07 1.36
C GLN A 119 21.53 12.63 0.47
N PRO A 120 20.50 13.47 0.28
CA PRO A 120 19.38 13.16 -0.59
C PRO A 120 19.84 12.91 -2.03
N ARG A 121 19.23 11.93 -2.71
CA ARG A 121 19.58 11.58 -4.09
C ARG A 121 18.34 11.53 -4.97
N ASP A 122 18.39 12.25 -6.09
CA ASP A 122 17.34 12.20 -7.08
C ASP A 122 17.38 10.88 -7.85
N VAL A 123 16.21 10.26 -7.96
CA VAL A 123 15.94 9.08 -8.78
C VAL A 123 14.67 9.42 -9.53
N ALA A 124 14.65 9.27 -10.86
CA ALA A 124 13.46 9.56 -11.67
C ALA A 124 12.50 8.37 -11.66
N LYS A 125 13.04 7.15 -11.68
CA LYS A 125 12.24 5.92 -11.69
C LYS A 125 12.96 4.77 -11.01
N ILE A 126 12.21 3.97 -10.26
CA ILE A 126 12.66 2.67 -9.79
C ILE A 126 11.92 1.60 -10.59
N THR A 127 12.67 0.63 -11.13
CA THR A 127 12.09 -0.52 -11.82
C THR A 127 12.36 -1.78 -11.02
N PHE A 128 11.32 -2.57 -10.74
CA PHE A 128 11.38 -3.81 -9.99
C PHE A 128 11.08 -5.00 -10.89
N PHE A 129 11.80 -6.09 -10.63
CA PHE A 129 11.56 -7.41 -11.21
C PHE A 129 11.35 -7.43 -12.74
N PRO A 130 12.20 -6.77 -13.55
CA PRO A 130 12.11 -6.87 -15.00
C PRO A 130 12.35 -8.31 -15.46
N THR A 131 11.34 -8.97 -16.01
CA THR A 131 11.41 -10.40 -16.33
C THR A 131 12.24 -10.70 -17.57
N LYS A 132 12.87 -11.88 -17.59
CA LYS A 132 13.30 -12.53 -18.83
C LYS A 132 12.07 -12.89 -19.68
N LYS A 133 12.32 -13.32 -20.93
CA LYS A 133 11.29 -13.76 -21.85
C LYS A 133 10.40 -14.86 -21.23
N GLN A 134 9.10 -14.61 -21.15
CA GLN A 134 8.07 -15.55 -20.69
C GLN A 134 7.68 -16.54 -21.80
N PHE A 135 7.05 -17.65 -21.45
CA PHE A 135 6.62 -18.66 -22.44
C PHE A 135 5.44 -18.14 -23.27
N GLN A 136 4.48 -17.51 -22.61
CA GLN A 136 3.35 -16.82 -23.21
C GLN A 136 3.54 -15.30 -23.11
N ALA A 137 2.93 -14.55 -24.03
CA ALA A 137 2.91 -13.10 -23.96
C ALA A 137 2.13 -12.67 -22.69
N PRO A 138 2.79 -12.00 -21.73
CA PRO A 138 2.12 -11.52 -20.54
C PRO A 138 1.24 -10.31 -20.87
N TYR A 139 0.26 -10.04 -20.01
CA TYR A 139 -0.63 -8.88 -20.16
C TYR A 139 -0.98 -8.28 -18.80
N VAL A 140 -1.39 -7.00 -18.80
CA VAL A 140 -1.97 -6.34 -17.63
C VAL A 140 -3.47 -6.52 -17.68
N ASP A 141 -4.05 -7.14 -16.65
CA ASP A 141 -5.49 -7.40 -16.54
C ASP A 141 -6.17 -6.28 -15.74
N GLY A 142 -6.46 -5.16 -16.43
CA GLY A 142 -7.13 -4.00 -15.87
C GLY A 142 -6.74 -2.69 -16.56
N ALA A 143 -7.50 -1.62 -16.32
CA ALA A 143 -7.34 -0.32 -16.97
C ALA A 143 -6.72 0.76 -16.07
N ILE A 144 -6.42 0.43 -14.81
CA ILE A 144 -5.88 1.38 -13.83
C ILE A 144 -4.43 1.06 -13.46
N THR A 145 -3.68 2.06 -12.99
CA THR A 145 -2.36 1.86 -12.40
C THR A 145 -2.41 0.76 -11.34
N SER A 146 -1.37 -0.07 -11.29
CA SER A 146 -1.25 -1.19 -10.34
C SER A 146 -2.22 -2.36 -10.58
N SER A 147 -2.85 -2.46 -11.76
CA SER A 147 -3.61 -3.64 -12.18
C SER A 147 -2.70 -4.89 -12.28
N PRO A 148 -3.20 -6.09 -11.97
CA PRO A 148 -2.39 -7.32 -11.99
C PRO A 148 -1.75 -7.60 -13.34
N ILE A 149 -0.50 -8.04 -13.32
CA ILE A 149 0.17 -8.64 -14.48
C ILE A 149 -0.11 -10.13 -14.46
N ILE A 150 -0.52 -10.68 -15.61
CA ILE A 150 -0.68 -12.12 -15.83
C ILE A 150 0.47 -12.59 -16.72
N ALA A 151 1.26 -13.54 -16.22
CA ALA A 151 2.42 -14.08 -16.91
C ALA A 151 2.49 -15.60 -16.69
N ASP A 152 2.33 -16.37 -17.77
CA ASP A 152 2.24 -17.83 -17.72
C ASP A 152 1.20 -18.32 -16.69
N SER A 153 1.63 -18.96 -15.58
CA SER A 153 0.72 -19.40 -14.50
C SER A 153 0.72 -18.47 -13.27
N PHE A 154 1.31 -17.28 -13.38
CA PHE A 154 1.44 -16.29 -12.31
C PHE A 154 0.50 -15.10 -12.50
N PHE A 155 -0.02 -14.60 -11.38
CA PHE A 155 -0.47 -13.22 -11.26
C PHE A 155 0.52 -12.45 -10.37
N ILE A 156 0.85 -11.22 -10.76
CA ILE A 156 1.81 -10.35 -10.07
C ILE A 156 1.12 -9.02 -9.75
N LEU A 157 1.12 -8.60 -8.49
CA LEU A 157 0.47 -7.36 -8.04
C LEU A 157 1.40 -6.53 -7.17
N PRO A 158 1.54 -5.22 -7.42
CA PRO A 158 2.17 -4.34 -6.45
C PRO A 158 1.24 -4.08 -5.26
N ASN A 159 1.82 -3.82 -4.08
CA ASN A 159 1.06 -3.50 -2.88
C ASN A 159 0.52 -2.05 -2.85
N LYS A 160 1.22 -1.12 -3.51
CA LYS A 160 0.87 0.30 -3.52
C LYS A 160 0.21 0.68 -4.85
N PRO A 161 -0.84 1.55 -4.85
CA PRO A 161 -1.62 1.92 -6.04
C PRO A 161 -0.93 2.93 -6.97
N ILE A 162 0.38 3.11 -6.81
CA ILE A 162 1.23 4.06 -7.56
C ILE A 162 2.27 3.35 -8.43
N VAL A 163 2.31 2.01 -8.36
CA VAL A 163 3.27 1.21 -9.08
C VAL A 163 2.69 0.88 -10.45
N ASN A 164 3.32 1.37 -11.50
CA ASN A 164 2.94 1.13 -12.88
C ASN A 164 3.35 -0.28 -13.28
N THR A 165 2.36 -1.12 -13.56
CA THR A 165 2.52 -2.48 -14.05
C THR A 165 2.61 -2.47 -15.56
N TYR A 166 3.66 -3.08 -16.09
CA TYR A 166 3.94 -3.07 -17.52
C TYR A 166 4.18 -4.49 -18.02
N ALA A 167 3.54 -4.82 -19.14
CA ALA A 167 3.73 -6.05 -19.88
C ALA A 167 3.85 -5.70 -21.37
N TYR A 168 4.95 -6.10 -21.99
CA TYR A 168 5.20 -5.87 -23.41
C TYR A 168 5.99 -7.01 -24.02
N GLU A 169 5.58 -7.41 -25.21
CA GLU A 169 6.04 -8.62 -25.91
C GLU A 169 5.99 -9.85 -25.00
N ALA A 170 7.13 -10.26 -24.45
CA ALA A 170 7.26 -11.41 -23.59
C ALA A 170 7.95 -11.05 -22.27
N THR A 171 7.93 -9.78 -21.87
CA THR A 171 8.56 -9.29 -20.64
C THR A 171 7.59 -8.46 -19.81
N THR A 172 7.86 -8.37 -18.52
CA THR A 172 7.07 -7.60 -17.56
C THR A 172 8.01 -6.84 -16.64
N ASN A 173 7.55 -5.72 -16.08
CA ASN A 173 8.24 -5.03 -14.99
C ASN A 173 7.24 -4.18 -14.19
N LEU A 174 7.67 -3.75 -13.01
CA LEU A 174 6.91 -2.83 -12.17
C LEU A 174 7.72 -1.54 -11.98
N ASN A 175 7.11 -0.39 -12.24
CA ASN A 175 7.81 0.90 -12.23
C ASN A 175 7.19 1.85 -11.21
N VAL A 176 8.04 2.61 -10.52
CA VAL A 176 7.61 3.73 -9.70
C VAL A 176 8.33 4.97 -10.17
N GLU A 177 7.57 5.95 -10.65
CA GLU A 177 8.12 7.28 -10.89
C GLU A 177 8.25 8.02 -9.56
N LEU A 178 9.39 8.67 -9.39
CA LEU A 178 9.69 9.49 -8.22
C LEU A 178 9.81 10.93 -8.67
N LYS A 179 9.13 11.83 -7.94
CA LYS A 179 9.20 13.29 -8.16
C LYS A 179 10.01 14.00 -7.07
N THR A 180 10.58 13.23 -6.13
CA THR A 180 11.34 13.73 -4.99
C THR A 180 12.57 12.88 -4.74
N PRO A 181 13.65 13.46 -4.20
CA PRO A 181 14.83 12.70 -3.82
C PRO A 181 14.54 11.61 -2.78
N ILE A 182 15.26 10.50 -2.88
CA ILE A 182 15.35 9.52 -1.81
C ILE A 182 16.21 10.10 -0.69
N GLN A 183 15.68 10.12 0.53
CA GLN A 183 16.36 10.63 1.72
C GLN A 183 17.15 9.51 2.44
N PRO A 184 18.26 9.82 3.13
CA PRO A 184 18.99 8.83 3.92
C PRO A 184 18.20 8.24 5.09
N GLU A 185 17.54 9.09 5.89
CA GLU A 185 16.84 8.68 7.12
C GLU A 185 15.39 8.24 6.90
N THR A 186 14.90 8.32 5.66
CA THR A 186 13.51 7.95 5.33
C THR A 186 13.54 7.10 4.06
N PRO A 187 13.81 5.79 4.19
CA PRO A 187 13.81 4.91 3.04
C PRO A 187 12.43 4.84 2.37
N VAL A 188 12.40 4.60 1.06
CA VAL A 188 11.16 4.19 0.37
C VAL A 188 11.06 2.68 0.37
N SER A 189 9.84 2.18 0.58
CA SER A 189 9.56 0.75 0.55
C SER A 189 8.42 0.38 -0.39
N PHE A 190 8.58 -0.74 -1.09
CA PHE A 190 7.61 -1.30 -2.04
C PHE A 190 7.56 -2.82 -1.88
N THR A 191 6.39 -3.40 -2.12
CA THR A 191 6.18 -4.84 -2.09
C THR A 191 5.53 -5.27 -3.39
N THR A 192 6.08 -6.32 -4.00
CA THR A 192 5.49 -7.01 -5.15
C THR A 192 5.03 -8.39 -4.69
N TRP A 193 3.77 -8.71 -4.94
CA TRP A 193 3.15 -9.98 -4.61
C TRP A 193 3.10 -10.90 -5.82
N PHE A 194 3.28 -12.19 -5.57
CA PHE A 194 3.20 -13.25 -6.55
C PHE A 194 2.25 -14.34 -6.06
N GLY A 195 1.32 -14.72 -6.92
CA GLY A 195 0.52 -15.92 -6.73
C GLY A 195 0.39 -16.68 -8.04
N THR A 196 -0.10 -17.91 -7.93
CA THR A 196 -0.31 -18.77 -9.10
C THR A 196 -1.77 -19.17 -9.22
N PHE A 197 -2.21 -19.46 -10.42
CA PHE A 197 -3.55 -19.96 -10.71
C PHE A 197 -3.48 -21.27 -11.52
N PRO A 198 -4.43 -22.19 -11.36
CA PRO A 198 -4.37 -23.49 -12.03
C PRO A 198 -4.69 -23.42 -13.52
N GLU A 199 -5.61 -22.55 -13.92
CA GLU A 199 -6.07 -22.33 -15.30
C GLU A 199 -6.74 -20.96 -15.42
N THR A 200 -6.78 -20.38 -16.62
CA THR A 200 -7.27 -19.01 -16.87
C THR A 200 -8.71 -18.79 -16.38
N SER A 201 -9.58 -19.80 -16.50
CA SER A 201 -10.97 -19.73 -16.00
C SER A 201 -11.07 -19.55 -14.48
N GLN A 202 -10.02 -19.91 -13.73
CA GLN A 202 -9.92 -19.77 -12.27
C GLN A 202 -9.09 -18.55 -11.84
N LEU A 203 -8.60 -17.72 -12.77
CA LEU A 203 -7.76 -16.56 -12.46
C LEU A 203 -8.45 -15.63 -11.44
N ARG A 204 -9.68 -15.19 -11.76
CA ARG A 204 -10.47 -14.32 -10.87
C ARG A 204 -10.65 -14.93 -9.48
N ARG A 205 -10.91 -16.25 -9.39
CA ARG A 205 -11.06 -16.96 -8.11
C ARG A 205 -9.76 -16.94 -7.31
N SER A 206 -8.64 -17.20 -7.97
CA SER A 206 -7.31 -17.26 -7.36
C SER A 206 -6.86 -15.88 -6.85
N VAL A 207 -7.08 -14.83 -7.63
CA VAL A 207 -6.81 -13.44 -7.21
C VAL A 207 -7.72 -13.05 -6.02
N ASN A 208 -9.01 -13.38 -6.04
CA ASN A 208 -9.90 -13.08 -4.91
C ASN A 208 -9.48 -13.78 -3.62
N GLN A 209 -9.04 -15.06 -3.71
CA GLN A 209 -8.49 -15.78 -2.56
C GLN A 209 -7.22 -15.10 -2.03
N PHE A 210 -6.34 -14.67 -2.93
CA PHE A 210 -5.14 -13.92 -2.58
C PHE A 210 -5.47 -12.61 -1.85
N ILE A 211 -6.34 -11.76 -2.41
CA ILE A 211 -6.72 -10.51 -1.76
C ILE A 211 -7.35 -10.78 -0.39
N ASN A 212 -8.12 -11.87 -0.23
CA ASN A 212 -8.67 -12.25 1.09
C ASN A 212 -7.59 -12.73 2.07
N ALA A 213 -6.50 -13.33 1.60
CA ALA A 213 -5.41 -13.81 2.43
C ALA A 213 -4.45 -12.70 2.89
N VAL A 214 -4.26 -11.65 2.08
CA VAL A 214 -3.29 -10.57 2.36
C VAL A 214 -3.91 -9.28 2.91
N ARG A 215 -5.23 -9.10 2.78
CA ARG A 215 -5.90 -7.91 3.32
C ARG A 215 -5.72 -7.81 4.85
N PRO A 216 -5.62 -6.60 5.42
CA PRO A 216 -5.45 -6.40 6.85
C PRO A 216 -6.61 -6.95 7.71
N ARG A 217 -7.83 -6.94 7.17
CA ARG A 217 -9.03 -7.50 7.83
C ARG A 217 -9.70 -8.52 6.92
N PRO A 218 -10.21 -9.65 7.42
CA PRO A 218 -11.01 -10.59 6.63
C PRO A 218 -12.14 -9.87 5.89
N TYR A 219 -12.52 -10.38 4.71
CA TYR A 219 -13.71 -9.87 4.02
C TYR A 219 -14.93 -10.00 4.93
N LYS A 220 -15.55 -8.88 5.26
CA LYS A 220 -16.84 -8.80 5.95
C LYS A 220 -17.64 -7.68 5.27
N PRO A 221 -18.90 -7.93 4.88
CA PRO A 221 -19.83 -6.87 4.49
C PRO A 221 -19.86 -5.78 5.58
N TYR A 222 -20.06 -4.54 5.15
CA TYR A 222 -20.22 -3.39 6.04
C TYR A 222 -21.46 -2.62 5.59
N LEU A 223 -22.61 -3.02 6.14
CA LEU A 223 -23.91 -2.49 5.77
C LEU A 223 -24.12 -1.15 6.48
N HIS A 224 -24.23 -0.07 5.72
CA HIS A 224 -24.39 1.26 6.26
C HIS A 224 -25.47 2.05 5.54
N TYR A 225 -26.16 2.91 6.28
CA TYR A 225 -26.92 4.03 5.74
C TYR A 225 -25.93 5.10 5.27
N ASN A 226 -26.18 5.77 4.15
CA ASN A 226 -25.41 6.93 3.71
C ASN A 226 -26.36 8.12 3.50
N SER A 227 -26.06 9.26 4.13
CA SER A 227 -26.97 10.43 4.11
C SER A 227 -27.00 11.23 2.81
N TRP A 228 -26.11 10.96 1.84
CA TRP A 228 -25.96 11.79 0.64
C TRP A 228 -27.25 11.94 -0.16
N MET A 229 -27.97 10.84 -0.40
CA MET A 229 -29.22 10.87 -1.19
C MET A 229 -30.48 11.07 -0.32
N ASP A 230 -30.29 11.42 0.95
CA ASP A 230 -31.36 11.66 1.92
C ASP A 230 -31.24 13.10 2.44
N ILE A 231 -30.65 13.30 3.62
CA ILE A 231 -30.55 14.62 4.27
C ILE A 231 -29.32 15.45 3.85
N GLY A 232 -28.37 14.87 3.11
CA GLY A 232 -27.05 15.47 2.85
C GLY A 232 -26.78 15.98 1.43
N PHE A 233 -27.75 15.90 0.50
CA PHE A 233 -27.48 16.25 -0.91
C PHE A 233 -27.22 17.76 -1.10
N PHE A 234 -25.94 18.16 -1.12
CA PHE A 234 -25.49 19.56 -1.19
C PHE A 234 -26.11 20.48 -0.11
N THR A 235 -26.57 19.92 1.00
CA THR A 235 -27.33 20.65 2.02
C THR A 235 -26.78 20.32 3.40
N PRO A 236 -26.50 21.34 4.25
CA PRO A 236 -26.19 21.10 5.65
C PRO A 236 -27.39 20.48 6.37
N TYR A 237 -27.13 19.59 7.32
CA TYR A 237 -28.15 18.96 8.15
C TYR A 237 -27.81 19.11 9.63
N THR A 238 -28.80 18.88 10.49
CA THR A 238 -28.68 19.07 11.93
C THR A 238 -28.58 17.75 12.69
N GLU A 239 -28.17 17.82 13.95
CA GLU A 239 -28.25 16.69 14.90
C GLU A 239 -29.65 16.08 14.93
N GLN A 240 -30.70 16.89 14.86
CA GLN A 240 -32.08 16.40 14.90
C GLN A 240 -32.49 15.69 13.61
N ASP A 241 -32.03 16.15 12.45
CA ASP A 241 -32.28 15.46 11.18
C ASP A 241 -31.67 14.06 11.21
N VAL A 242 -30.43 13.95 11.72
CA VAL A 242 -29.71 12.67 11.88
C VAL A 242 -30.46 11.76 12.85
N LEU A 243 -30.80 12.23 14.05
CA LEU A 243 -31.50 11.44 15.06
C LEU A 243 -32.88 10.96 14.53
N GLY A 244 -33.60 11.81 13.83
CA GLY A 244 -34.86 11.46 13.18
C GLY A 244 -34.70 10.37 12.12
N ARG A 245 -33.65 10.42 11.29
CA ARG A 245 -33.35 9.32 10.35
C ARG A 245 -33.00 8.04 11.09
N MET A 246 -32.23 8.09 12.18
CA MET A 246 -31.88 6.90 12.96
C MET A 246 -33.10 6.24 13.58
N ASP A 247 -34.09 7.02 14.03
CA ASP A 247 -35.36 6.49 14.52
C ASP A 247 -36.18 5.78 13.43
N GLU A 248 -36.25 6.36 12.23
CA GLU A 248 -36.94 5.72 11.11
C GLU A 248 -36.25 4.44 10.64
N TRP A 249 -34.92 4.46 10.52
CA TRP A 249 -34.14 3.27 10.20
C TRP A 249 -34.26 2.19 11.27
N ASN A 250 -34.29 2.58 12.54
CA ASN A 250 -34.54 1.61 13.61
C ASN A 250 -35.92 0.97 13.45
N LYS A 251 -36.96 1.79 13.28
CA LYS A 251 -38.34 1.33 13.18
C LYS A 251 -38.55 0.41 11.98
N GLU A 252 -38.10 0.80 10.80
CA GLU A 252 -38.47 0.13 9.55
C GLU A 252 -37.46 -0.96 9.12
N PHE A 253 -36.22 -0.91 9.64
CA PHE A 253 -35.14 -1.79 9.21
C PHE A 253 -34.51 -2.57 10.36
N ILE A 254 -33.95 -1.90 11.38
CA ILE A 254 -33.17 -2.59 12.42
C ILE A 254 -34.11 -3.44 13.30
N SER A 255 -35.02 -2.80 14.03
CA SER A 255 -36.00 -3.51 14.86
C SER A 255 -37.16 -4.06 14.01
N GLY A 256 -37.61 -3.31 13.00
CA GLY A 256 -38.75 -3.71 12.16
C GLY A 256 -38.51 -4.97 11.33
N ARG A 257 -37.25 -5.23 10.93
CA ARG A 257 -36.88 -6.41 10.11
C ARG A 257 -35.82 -7.30 10.75
N GLY A 258 -35.31 -6.94 11.93
CA GLY A 258 -34.26 -7.69 12.62
C GLY A 258 -32.92 -7.68 11.90
N VAL A 259 -32.62 -6.64 11.11
CA VAL A 259 -31.36 -6.56 10.34
C VAL A 259 -30.36 -5.65 11.04
N ALA A 260 -29.18 -6.18 11.35
CA ALA A 260 -28.09 -5.37 11.91
C ALA A 260 -27.58 -4.36 10.86
N LEU A 261 -27.50 -3.09 11.26
CA LEU A 261 -26.87 -2.01 10.49
C LEU A 261 -25.51 -1.71 11.13
N ASP A 262 -24.41 -1.86 10.38
CA ASP A 262 -23.07 -1.65 10.95
C ASP A 262 -22.84 -0.16 11.26
N ALA A 263 -23.31 0.76 10.40
CA ALA A 263 -23.13 2.20 10.64
C ALA A 263 -24.17 3.13 9.99
N PHE A 264 -24.28 4.32 10.56
CA PHE A 264 -24.83 5.51 9.91
C PHE A 264 -23.68 6.37 9.38
N LEU A 265 -23.44 6.33 8.07
CA LEU A 265 -22.44 7.14 7.38
C LEU A 265 -23.03 8.51 7.04
N LEU A 266 -22.53 9.52 7.74
CA LEU A 266 -22.89 10.92 7.53
C LEU A 266 -22.02 11.49 6.40
N ASP A 267 -22.65 11.79 5.25
CA ASP A 267 -22.00 12.32 4.06
C ASP A 267 -21.76 13.85 4.16
N ASP A 268 -21.38 14.52 3.07
CA ASP A 268 -21.15 15.97 3.04
C ASP A 268 -22.29 16.78 3.70
N GLY A 269 -21.96 17.82 4.49
CA GLY A 269 -22.93 18.68 5.19
C GLY A 269 -22.80 18.78 6.72
N TRP A 270 -21.86 18.05 7.33
CA TRP A 270 -21.62 18.07 8.79
C TRP A 270 -20.60 19.11 9.25
N ASP A 271 -19.69 19.53 8.37
CA ASP A 271 -18.55 20.38 8.72
C ASP A 271 -18.86 21.88 8.56
N ASP A 272 -17.94 22.71 9.02
CA ASP A 272 -18.04 24.17 8.99
C ASP A 272 -17.70 24.81 7.63
N LEU A 273 -17.38 24.00 6.62
CA LEU A 273 -16.93 24.42 5.30
C LEU A 273 -15.67 25.30 5.28
N THR A 274 -14.91 25.40 6.38
CA THR A 274 -13.63 26.14 6.40
C THR A 274 -12.51 25.38 5.71
N GLY A 275 -12.73 24.11 5.36
CA GLY A 275 -11.68 23.21 4.86
C GLY A 275 -10.77 22.68 5.96
N ARG A 276 -10.98 23.10 7.22
CA ARG A 276 -10.26 22.55 8.37
C ARG A 276 -10.84 21.22 8.84
N TRP A 277 -12.03 20.83 8.37
CA TRP A 277 -12.78 19.63 8.78
C TRP A 277 -13.20 19.68 10.25
N LEU A 278 -13.69 20.83 10.68
CA LEU A 278 -14.29 21.01 12.01
C LEU A 278 -15.81 20.92 11.92
N PHE A 279 -16.47 20.68 13.06
CA PHE A 279 -17.91 20.62 13.12
C PHE A 279 -18.57 21.96 12.75
N GLY A 280 -19.60 21.88 11.90
CA GLY A 280 -20.46 23.00 11.63
C GLY A 280 -21.31 23.40 12.84
N PRO A 281 -21.98 24.57 12.81
CA PRO A 281 -22.76 25.08 13.95
C PRO A 281 -23.81 24.10 14.48
N ALA A 282 -24.41 23.30 13.59
CA ALA A 282 -25.43 22.31 13.94
C ALA A 282 -24.89 21.13 14.76
N PHE A 283 -23.56 20.97 14.82
CA PHE A 283 -22.83 19.95 15.57
C PHE A 283 -21.80 20.59 16.51
N SER A 284 -22.10 21.77 17.06
CA SER A 284 -21.21 22.54 17.95
C SER A 284 -20.73 21.76 19.19
N ASN A 285 -21.43 20.71 19.60
CA ASN A 285 -21.06 19.81 20.70
C ASN A 285 -20.54 18.44 20.21
N GLY A 286 -20.07 18.36 18.96
CA GLY A 286 -19.65 17.13 18.30
C GLY A 286 -20.82 16.17 18.04
N PHE A 287 -20.52 14.88 17.94
CA PHE A 287 -21.50 13.82 17.65
C PHE A 287 -21.92 13.02 18.87
N SER A 288 -21.66 13.50 20.10
CA SER A 288 -21.97 12.77 21.35
C SER A 288 -23.34 12.09 21.37
N LYS A 289 -24.43 12.84 21.13
CA LYS A 289 -25.80 12.29 21.09
C LYS A 289 -26.05 11.35 19.92
N VAL A 290 -25.49 11.65 18.75
CA VAL A 290 -25.60 10.78 17.56
C VAL A 290 -24.95 9.44 17.86
N ARG A 291 -23.79 9.42 18.53
CA ARG A 291 -23.12 8.19 18.97
C ARG A 291 -23.93 7.43 20.00
N GLU A 292 -24.41 8.11 21.05
CA GLU A 292 -25.26 7.47 22.07
C GLU A 292 -26.47 6.79 21.43
N LYS A 293 -27.07 7.44 20.43
CA LYS A 293 -28.15 6.84 19.64
C LYS A 293 -27.68 5.65 18.83
N ALA A 294 -26.56 5.73 18.13
CA ALA A 294 -26.02 4.64 17.32
C ALA A 294 -25.70 3.41 18.19
N ASP A 295 -25.06 3.64 19.33
CA ASP A 295 -24.71 2.61 20.31
C ASP A 295 -25.96 1.90 20.85
N SER A 296 -27.04 2.65 21.13
CA SER A 296 -28.33 2.09 21.54
C SER A 296 -28.97 1.17 20.50
N LEU A 297 -28.59 1.33 19.23
CA LEU A 297 -29.05 0.53 18.09
C LEU A 297 -28.06 -0.58 17.72
N HIS A 298 -27.00 -0.78 18.51
CA HIS A 298 -25.87 -1.66 18.20
C HIS A 298 -25.23 -1.35 16.84
N SER A 299 -25.17 -0.06 16.49
CA SER A 299 -24.58 0.48 15.27
C SER A 299 -23.45 1.47 15.61
N SER A 300 -22.83 2.06 14.60
CA SER A 300 -21.79 3.08 14.77
C SER A 300 -22.02 4.29 13.87
N VAL A 301 -21.15 5.29 13.99
CA VAL A 301 -21.13 6.46 13.10
C VAL A 301 -19.93 6.36 12.15
N GLY A 302 -20.20 6.65 10.87
CA GLY A 302 -19.20 6.86 9.84
C GLY A 302 -19.26 8.29 9.31
N LEU A 303 -18.18 8.76 8.71
CA LEU A 303 -18.11 10.13 8.18
C LEU A 303 -17.51 10.19 6.77
N TRP A 304 -18.07 11.04 5.93
CA TRP A 304 -17.46 11.43 4.67
C TRP A 304 -16.49 12.59 4.88
N LEU A 305 -15.32 12.48 4.26
CA LEU A 305 -14.37 13.57 4.09
C LEU A 305 -13.78 13.49 2.70
N SER A 306 -13.24 14.60 2.23
CA SER A 306 -12.60 14.63 0.93
C SER A 306 -11.25 15.31 1.00
N PRO A 307 -10.13 14.58 0.87
CA PRO A 307 -8.81 15.18 0.93
C PRO A 307 -8.62 16.40 0.03
N TRP A 308 -9.26 16.46 -1.14
CA TRP A 308 -9.16 17.61 -2.04
C TRP A 308 -10.19 18.73 -1.80
N GLY A 309 -11.02 18.63 -0.75
CA GLY A 309 -12.03 19.62 -0.36
C GLY A 309 -13.48 19.31 -0.78
N GLY A 310 -13.76 18.18 -1.43
CA GLY A 310 -15.11 17.81 -1.87
C GLY A 310 -15.42 18.20 -3.32
N TYR A 311 -16.69 18.47 -3.58
CA TYR A 311 -17.21 18.75 -4.92
C TYR A 311 -17.99 20.05 -4.97
N ASN A 312 -18.05 20.65 -6.17
CA ASN A 312 -18.88 21.82 -6.49
C ASN A 312 -18.75 22.96 -5.47
N LYS A 313 -19.87 23.62 -5.11
CA LYS A 313 -19.90 24.79 -4.25
C LYS A 313 -19.31 24.52 -2.84
N PRO A 314 -19.61 23.42 -2.13
CA PRO A 314 -18.94 23.12 -0.87
C PRO A 314 -17.40 23.09 -0.96
N ARG A 315 -16.85 22.51 -2.04
CA ARG A 315 -15.40 22.54 -2.29
C ARG A 315 -14.90 23.95 -2.48
N ASP A 316 -15.56 24.75 -3.30
CA ASP A 316 -15.10 26.10 -3.62
C ASP A 316 -15.05 26.97 -2.35
N VAL A 317 -16.01 26.79 -1.43
CA VAL A 317 -16.00 27.44 -0.12
C VAL A 317 -14.80 26.96 0.71
N ARG A 318 -14.64 25.65 0.91
CA ARG A 318 -13.49 25.09 1.68
C ARG A 318 -12.14 25.55 1.15
N VAL A 319 -11.97 25.52 -0.17
CA VAL A 319 -10.71 25.94 -0.83
C VAL A 319 -10.49 27.44 -0.72
N SER A 320 -11.54 28.27 -0.72
CA SER A 320 -11.41 29.73 -0.59
C SER A 320 -10.74 30.16 0.71
N HIS A 321 -10.89 29.36 1.78
CA HIS A 321 -10.23 29.59 3.08
C HIS A 321 -8.79 29.07 3.15
N ALA A 322 -8.31 28.31 2.14
CA ALA A 322 -7.00 27.67 2.20
C ALA A 322 -5.86 28.67 2.46
N LYS A 323 -5.91 29.85 1.84
CA LYS A 323 -4.90 30.91 2.02
C LYS A 323 -4.87 31.45 3.45
N GLU A 324 -6.03 31.56 4.11
CA GLU A 324 -6.15 32.03 5.49
C GLU A 324 -5.38 31.12 6.47
N TYR A 325 -5.41 29.82 6.21
CA TYR A 325 -4.78 28.80 7.06
C TYR A 325 -3.40 28.35 6.57
N GLY A 326 -2.91 28.93 5.47
CA GLY A 326 -1.65 28.52 4.83
C GLY A 326 -1.69 27.10 4.25
N PHE A 327 -2.88 26.59 3.92
CA PHE A 327 -3.06 25.29 3.30
C PHE A 327 -2.65 25.32 1.83
N GLU A 328 -1.87 24.32 1.44
CA GLU A 328 -1.45 24.13 0.06
C GLU A 328 -2.64 23.70 -0.80
N THR A 329 -2.67 24.23 -2.02
CA THR A 329 -3.69 23.93 -3.02
C THR A 329 -3.04 23.56 -4.36
N VAL A 330 -3.76 22.80 -5.17
CA VAL A 330 -3.35 22.41 -6.51
C VAL A 330 -4.59 22.26 -7.38
N ASP A 331 -4.57 22.84 -8.58
CA ASP A 331 -5.69 22.82 -9.54
C ASP A 331 -7.05 23.19 -8.93
N GLY A 332 -7.07 24.23 -8.08
CA GLY A 332 -8.28 24.72 -7.42
C GLY A 332 -8.83 23.83 -6.32
N LYS A 333 -8.01 22.93 -5.76
CA LYS A 333 -8.39 21.98 -4.71
C LYS A 333 -7.42 22.04 -3.53
N LEU A 334 -7.85 21.59 -2.36
CA LEU A 334 -6.93 21.35 -1.23
C LEU A 334 -5.95 20.23 -1.63
N ALA A 335 -4.71 20.33 -1.20
CA ALA A 335 -3.67 19.43 -1.63
C ALA A 335 -3.16 18.62 -0.44
N LEU A 336 -3.63 17.37 -0.28
CA LEU A 336 -3.31 16.52 0.87
C LEU A 336 -1.81 16.30 1.05
N SER A 337 -1.01 16.31 -0.03
CA SER A 337 0.44 16.22 0.08
C SER A 337 1.09 17.51 0.60
N GLY A 338 0.37 18.61 0.76
CA GLY A 338 0.87 19.83 1.39
C GLY A 338 1.23 19.60 2.86
N ALA A 339 2.35 20.15 3.32
CA ALA A 339 2.80 19.93 4.69
C ALA A 339 1.81 20.49 5.73
N ASN A 340 1.30 21.71 5.50
CA ASN A 340 0.38 22.36 6.43
C ASN A 340 -1.00 21.71 6.38
N TYR A 341 -1.51 21.45 5.18
CA TYR A 341 -2.83 20.85 5.04
C TYR A 341 -2.85 19.37 5.47
N PHE A 342 -1.81 18.58 5.17
CA PHE A 342 -1.67 17.22 5.70
C PHE A 342 -1.72 17.21 7.23
N LYS A 343 -0.95 18.10 7.87
CA LYS A 343 -0.93 18.21 9.33
C LYS A 343 -2.33 18.44 9.88
N ASN A 344 -3.06 19.41 9.34
CA ASN A 344 -4.45 19.67 9.75
C ASN A 344 -5.36 18.46 9.51
N PHE A 345 -5.35 17.89 8.31
CA PHE A 345 -6.23 16.77 7.94
C PHE A 345 -5.96 15.54 8.82
N ASN A 346 -4.69 15.18 9.02
CA ASN A 346 -4.27 14.07 9.85
C ASN A 346 -4.65 14.30 11.33
N GLU A 347 -4.45 15.50 11.86
CA GLU A 347 -4.89 15.85 13.21
C GLU A 347 -6.42 15.69 13.37
N GLN A 348 -7.22 16.15 12.38
CA GLN A 348 -8.67 15.98 12.44
C GLN A 348 -9.12 14.51 12.34
N ILE A 349 -8.53 13.71 11.45
CA ILE A 349 -8.83 12.27 11.39
C ILE A 349 -8.54 11.60 12.74
N ILE A 350 -7.39 11.91 13.36
CA ILE A 350 -7.04 11.36 14.68
C ILE A 350 -8.05 11.80 15.75
N ASN A 351 -8.47 13.07 15.75
CA ASN A 351 -9.46 13.59 16.70
C ASN A 351 -10.84 12.93 16.51
N LEU A 352 -11.30 12.77 15.26
CA LEU A 352 -12.55 12.09 14.93
C LEU A 352 -12.55 10.62 15.40
N ILE A 353 -11.42 9.94 15.31
CA ILE A 353 -11.28 8.57 15.82
C ILE A 353 -11.28 8.55 17.35
N LYS A 354 -10.46 9.41 17.99
CA LYS A 354 -10.20 9.34 19.44
C LYS A 354 -11.33 9.93 20.30
N ASN A 355 -11.92 11.03 19.85
CA ASN A 355 -12.86 11.81 20.67
C ASN A 355 -14.31 11.60 20.20
N GLU A 356 -14.51 11.42 18.89
CA GLU A 356 -15.83 11.22 18.29
C GLU A 356 -16.09 9.74 17.92
N HIS A 357 -15.16 8.84 18.22
CA HIS A 357 -15.28 7.39 18.00
C HIS A 357 -15.80 7.01 16.60
N ILE A 358 -15.42 7.79 15.57
CA ILE A 358 -15.80 7.49 14.19
C ILE A 358 -15.13 6.18 13.77
N THR A 359 -15.96 5.25 13.28
CA THR A 359 -15.53 3.86 13.02
C THR A 359 -15.26 3.57 11.54
N SER A 360 -15.72 4.44 10.64
CA SER A 360 -15.50 4.32 9.20
C SER A 360 -15.44 5.67 8.53
N PHE A 361 -14.58 5.79 7.53
CA PHE A 361 -14.46 6.98 6.70
C PHE A 361 -14.75 6.66 5.24
N LYS A 362 -15.60 7.48 4.61
CA LYS A 362 -15.70 7.56 3.16
C LYS A 362 -14.79 8.69 2.70
N LEU A 363 -13.57 8.33 2.27
CA LEU A 363 -12.61 9.28 1.72
C LEU A 363 -12.81 9.42 0.22
N ASP A 364 -13.24 10.60 -0.20
CA ASP A 364 -13.60 10.87 -1.60
C ASP A 364 -12.66 11.89 -2.22
N GLY A 365 -12.27 11.71 -3.48
CA GLY A 365 -11.36 12.66 -4.12
C GLY A 365 -9.98 12.73 -3.43
N MET A 366 -9.16 11.72 -3.67
CA MET A 366 -7.83 11.55 -3.06
C MET A 366 -6.74 12.52 -3.59
N GLY A 367 -7.14 13.60 -4.26
CA GLY A 367 -6.23 14.68 -4.64
C GLY A 367 -5.17 14.30 -5.67
N ASN A 368 -3.97 14.87 -5.48
CA ASN A 368 -2.91 15.04 -6.45
C ASN A 368 -1.80 13.98 -6.36
N ALA A 369 -2.18 12.71 -6.34
CA ALA A 369 -1.25 11.59 -6.17
C ALA A 369 -0.02 11.62 -7.09
N SER A 370 -0.14 12.22 -8.28
CA SER A 370 0.90 12.33 -9.30
C SER A 370 1.68 13.66 -9.31
N SER A 371 1.35 14.63 -8.46
CA SER A 371 2.06 15.92 -8.40
C SER A 371 2.73 16.14 -7.04
N HIS A 372 3.98 16.63 -7.10
CA HIS A 372 4.73 16.98 -5.91
C HIS A 372 4.59 18.47 -5.60
N ILE A 373 4.29 18.80 -4.35
CA ILE A 373 4.20 20.17 -3.86
C ILE A 373 5.54 20.54 -3.24
N LYS A 374 6.13 21.66 -3.67
CA LYS A 374 7.40 22.14 -3.13
C LYS A 374 7.33 22.30 -1.61
N GLY A 375 8.26 21.66 -0.90
CA GLY A 375 8.32 21.69 0.57
C GLY A 375 7.48 20.60 1.25
N SER A 376 6.78 19.75 0.50
CA SER A 376 6.11 18.58 1.04
C SER A 376 7.11 17.56 1.62
N PRO A 377 6.85 16.99 2.81
CA PRO A 377 7.58 15.83 3.29
C PRO A 377 7.13 14.53 2.61
N PHE A 378 6.01 14.56 1.87
CA PHE A 378 5.42 13.41 1.17
C PHE A 378 5.90 13.36 -0.27
N ARG A 379 6.40 12.20 -0.66
CA ARG A 379 6.98 11.97 -1.99
C ARG A 379 5.92 11.86 -3.09
N LEU A 380 4.72 11.42 -2.70
CA LEU A 380 3.53 11.19 -3.50
C LEU A 380 2.30 11.45 -2.63
N GLY A 381 1.12 11.68 -3.22
CA GLY A 381 -0.12 11.95 -2.48
C GLY A 381 -0.76 10.76 -1.75
N PHE A 382 -0.01 9.68 -1.48
CA PHE A 382 -0.47 8.45 -0.82
C PHE A 382 0.52 7.93 0.23
#